data_AF-A0A7Y3BUT7-F1
#
_entry.id   AF-A0A7Y3BUT7-F1
#
_cell.length_a   1.000
_cell.length_b   1.000
_cell.length_c   1.000
_cell.angle_alpha   90.00
_cell.angle_beta   90.00
_cell.angle_gamma   90.00
#
_symmetry.space_group_name_H-M   'P 1'
#
loop_
_entity.id
_entity.type
_entity.pdbx_description
1 polymer ?
#
loop_
_entity_poly.entity_id
_entity_poly.type
_entity_poly.pdbx_seq_one_letter_code
_entity_poly.pdbx_strand_id
1 'polypeptide(L)'
;MPRHRSHIVLTVWPLAVLFIVELARLWPALRGASSFAQASPASWLSLLVWTALILVSLGAYARGWSVLVPAPGDSSDPYRSDGCRRLQKRAGGLAWALVVSQLVLHWVMTVRVGPVAISQYELLRGFLSRPAVMVFYVLGIGALGLFLSQGFAASFRAWGLGRGAKNSRWLEIAGTLTSAMMVLIAINVLSHFVTGRAYWMGP
;
A
#
# COMPACT_ATOMS: atom_id res chain seq x y z
N MET A 1 -11.14 -24.40 -1.51
CA MET A 1 -11.26 -23.43 -0.39
C MET A 1 -9.96 -23.12 0.39
N PRO A 2 -9.19 -24.08 0.95
CA PRO A 2 -8.01 -23.74 1.78
C PRO A 2 -6.94 -22.96 1.00
N ARG A 3 -6.64 -23.39 -0.23
CA ARG A 3 -5.66 -22.72 -1.12
C ARG A 3 -6.02 -21.27 -1.43
N HIS A 4 -7.31 -20.95 -1.52
CA HIS A 4 -7.80 -19.60 -1.82
C HIS A 4 -7.67 -18.67 -0.61
N ARG A 5 -7.97 -19.19 0.60
CA ARG A 5 -7.71 -18.48 1.86
C ARG A 5 -6.22 -18.20 2.01
N SER A 6 -5.37 -19.20 1.79
CA SER A 6 -3.91 -19.03 1.83
C SER A 6 -3.42 -17.99 0.83
N HIS A 7 -3.91 -18.02 -0.42
CA HIS A 7 -3.56 -17.00 -1.42
C HIS A 7 -3.85 -15.59 -0.89
N ILE A 8 -5.05 -15.34 -0.38
CA ILE A 8 -5.47 -14.02 0.06
C ILE A 8 -4.72 -13.55 1.31
N VAL A 9 -4.52 -14.45 2.29
CA VAL A 9 -3.71 -14.17 3.49
C VAL A 9 -2.28 -13.80 3.11
N LEU A 10 -1.72 -14.42 2.08
CA LEU A 10 -0.34 -14.17 1.66
C LEU A 10 -0.19 -12.95 0.74
N THR A 11 -1.24 -12.53 0.02
CA THR A 11 -1.15 -11.44 -0.96
C THR A 11 -1.75 -10.12 -0.49
N VAL A 12 -2.99 -10.13 0.03
CA VAL A 12 -3.76 -8.90 0.28
C VAL A 12 -3.40 -8.29 1.63
N TRP A 13 -3.47 -9.09 2.69
CA TRP A 13 -3.34 -8.61 4.06
C TRP A 13 -1.96 -8.04 4.41
N PRO A 14 -0.83 -8.64 3.98
CA PRO A 14 0.48 -8.07 4.28
C PRO A 14 0.63 -6.68 3.67
N LEU A 15 0.18 -6.50 2.42
CA LEU A 15 0.25 -5.20 1.75
C LEU A 15 -0.71 -4.18 2.38
N ALA A 16 -1.92 -4.59 2.76
CA ALA A 16 -2.87 -3.73 3.46
C ALA A 16 -2.31 -3.23 4.80
N VAL A 17 -1.71 -4.13 5.59
CA VAL A 17 -1.09 -3.79 6.88
C VAL A 17 0.10 -2.86 6.69
N LEU A 18 1.03 -3.18 5.76
CA LEU A 18 2.17 -2.33 5.46
C LEU A 18 1.74 -0.92 5.06
N PHE A 19 0.70 -0.81 4.23
CA PHE A 19 0.18 0.48 3.82
C PHE A 19 -0.48 1.25 4.96
N ILE A 20 -1.31 0.60 5.79
CA ILE A 20 -1.93 1.26 6.96
C ILE A 20 -0.88 1.76 7.93
N VAL A 21 0.16 0.96 8.22
CA VAL A 21 1.26 1.35 9.09
C VAL A 21 2.04 2.51 8.50
N GLU A 22 2.38 2.46 7.20
CA GLU A 22 3.07 3.56 6.52
C GLU A 22 2.23 4.84 6.54
N LEU A 23 0.92 4.73 6.32
CA LEU A 23 0.00 5.86 6.39
C LEU A 23 -0.05 6.46 7.79
N ALA A 24 -0.11 5.63 8.83
CA ALA A 24 -0.06 6.07 10.22
C ALA A 24 1.27 6.74 10.58
N ARG A 25 2.40 6.26 10.02
CA ARG A 25 3.72 6.89 10.21
C ARG A 25 3.83 8.25 9.54
N LEU A 26 3.22 8.42 8.37
CA LEU A 26 3.25 9.68 7.62
C LEU A 26 2.17 10.66 8.09
N TRP A 27 1.10 10.19 8.74
CA TRP A 27 -0.03 11.01 9.18
C TRP A 27 0.35 12.25 10.02
N PRO A 28 1.28 12.17 11.00
CA PRO A 28 1.70 13.34 11.78
C PRO A 28 2.30 14.47 10.94
N ALA A 29 2.76 14.18 9.71
CA ALA A 29 3.22 15.22 8.78
C ALA A 29 2.14 16.26 8.48
N LEU A 30 0.85 15.89 8.53
CA LEU A 30 -0.26 16.85 8.34
C LEU A 30 -0.27 17.98 9.39
N ARG A 31 0.41 17.79 10.53
CA ARG A 31 0.59 18.78 11.59
C ARG A 31 1.94 19.49 11.54
N GLY A 32 2.73 19.24 10.49
CA GLY A 32 4.03 19.84 10.26
C GLY A 32 5.23 18.97 10.65
N ALA A 33 6.42 19.49 10.33
CA ALA A 33 7.70 18.79 10.42
C ALA A 33 8.06 18.35 11.84
N SER A 34 7.76 19.17 12.85
CA SER A 34 8.03 18.87 14.26
C SER A 34 7.19 17.70 14.77
N SER A 35 5.89 17.66 14.44
CA SER A 35 5.00 16.56 14.80
C SER A 35 5.40 15.26 14.11
N PHE A 36 5.85 15.33 12.85
CA PHE A 36 6.44 14.19 12.16
C PHE A 36 7.71 13.69 12.85
N ALA A 37 8.63 14.59 13.20
CA ALA A 37 9.90 14.23 13.81
C ALA A 37 9.72 13.55 15.19
N GLN A 38 8.76 14.02 16.00
CA GLN A 38 8.45 13.43 17.31
C GLN A 38 7.82 12.03 17.20
N ALA A 39 7.01 11.80 16.16
CA ALA A 39 6.33 10.52 15.96
C ALA A 39 7.16 9.50 15.15
N SER A 40 8.21 9.95 14.46
CA SER A 40 9.00 9.10 13.58
C SER A 40 9.96 8.21 14.38
N PRO A 41 9.92 6.88 14.21
CA PRO A 41 10.86 5.96 14.86
C PRO A 41 12.21 5.94 14.13
N ALA A 42 12.69 7.07 13.58
CA ALA A 42 13.86 7.12 12.72
C ALA A 42 15.11 6.57 13.44
N SER A 43 15.49 5.35 13.07
CA SER A 43 16.65 4.64 13.61
C SER A 43 17.09 3.59 12.59
N TRP A 44 18.35 3.19 12.65
CA TRP A 44 18.85 2.09 11.80
C TRP A 44 18.10 0.78 12.08
N LEU A 45 17.81 0.51 13.36
CA LEU A 45 17.07 -0.68 13.76
C LEU A 45 15.66 -0.70 13.17
N SER A 46 14.92 0.42 13.23
CA SER A 46 13.57 0.47 12.66
C SER A 46 13.59 0.29 11.14
N LEU A 47 14.59 0.84 10.45
CA LEU A 47 14.76 0.66 9.01
C LEU A 47 15.09 -0.80 8.64
N LEU A 48 15.95 -1.46 9.41
CA LEU A 48 16.27 -2.89 9.24
C LEU A 48 15.04 -3.77 9.49
N VAL A 49 14.30 -3.55 10.58
CA VAL A 49 13.06 -4.27 10.89
C VAL A 49 12.03 -4.07 9.77
N TRP A 50 11.86 -2.84 9.30
CA TRP A 50 10.94 -2.53 8.21
C TRP A 50 11.33 -3.22 6.90
N THR A 51 12.64 -3.26 6.61
CA THR A 51 13.19 -3.99 5.45
C THR A 51 12.86 -5.48 5.54
N ALA A 52 13.10 -6.12 6.69
CA ALA A 52 12.80 -7.53 6.89
C ALA A 52 11.30 -7.81 6.71
N LEU A 53 10.42 -6.98 7.28
CA LEU A 53 8.97 -7.11 7.13
C LEU A 53 8.52 -7.01 5.67
N ILE A 54 9.06 -6.04 4.91
CA ILE A 54 8.78 -5.87 3.48
C ILE A 54 9.24 -7.09 2.68
N LEU A 55 10.47 -7.58 2.92
CA LEU A 55 11.01 -8.74 2.21
C LEU A 55 10.22 -10.03 2.49
N VAL A 56 9.86 -10.28 3.75
CA VAL A 56 9.02 -11.43 4.14
C VAL A 56 7.65 -11.32 3.48
N SER A 57 7.04 -10.14 3.51
CA SER A 57 5.72 -9.90 2.91
C SER A 57 5.74 -10.00 1.38
N LEU A 58 6.82 -9.58 0.73
CA LEU A 58 7.03 -9.73 -0.72
C LEU A 58 7.21 -11.22 -1.10
N GLY A 59 7.97 -11.97 -0.29
CA GLY A 59 8.10 -13.42 -0.43
C GLY A 59 6.75 -14.14 -0.26
N ALA A 60 5.95 -13.73 0.72
CA ALA A 60 4.58 -14.21 0.90
C ALA A 60 3.71 -13.91 -0.33
N TYR A 61 3.78 -12.69 -0.87
CA TYR A 61 3.05 -12.31 -2.08
C TYR A 61 3.42 -13.19 -3.28
N ALA A 62 4.72 -13.37 -3.53
CA ALA A 62 5.20 -14.25 -4.61
C ALA A 62 4.74 -15.70 -4.41
N ARG A 63 4.83 -16.21 -3.18
CA ARG A 63 4.34 -17.55 -2.82
C ARG A 63 2.83 -17.67 -3.05
N GLY A 64 2.05 -16.68 -2.63
CA GLY A 64 0.60 -16.65 -2.79
C GLY A 64 0.18 -16.79 -4.26
N TRP A 65 0.87 -16.10 -5.17
CA TRP A 65 0.62 -16.26 -6.62
C TRP A 65 1.10 -17.59 -7.20
N SER A 66 2.19 -18.16 -6.68
CA SER A 66 2.67 -19.48 -7.12
C SER A 66 1.73 -20.63 -6.74
N VAL A 67 1.00 -20.50 -5.63
CA VAL A 67 0.08 -21.52 -5.10
C VAL A 67 -1.29 -21.46 -5.80
N LEU A 68 -1.63 -20.31 -6.39
CA LEU A 68 -2.87 -20.13 -7.13
C LEU A 68 -2.77 -20.80 -8.51
N VAL A 69 -3.00 -22.12 -8.55
CA VAL A 69 -3.18 -22.87 -9.80
C VAL A 69 -4.68 -22.87 -10.16
N PRO A 70 -5.10 -22.18 -11.23
CA PRO A 70 -6.49 -22.22 -11.66
C PRO A 70 -6.79 -23.60 -12.27
N ALA A 71 -7.76 -24.32 -11.73
CA ALA A 71 -8.32 -25.49 -12.39
C ALA A 71 -9.40 -25.02 -13.40
N PRO A 72 -9.42 -25.54 -14.64
CA PRO A 72 -10.49 -25.20 -15.59
C PRO A 72 -11.86 -25.58 -15.02
N GLY A 73 -12.80 -24.64 -14.98
CA GLY A 73 -14.17 -24.87 -14.52
C GLY A 73 -14.40 -24.82 -13.01
N ASP A 74 -13.41 -24.43 -12.21
CA ASP A 74 -13.59 -24.27 -10.76
C ASP A 74 -14.38 -22.98 -10.44
N SER A 75 -15.63 -23.15 -10.03
CA SER A 75 -16.52 -22.06 -9.59
C SER A 75 -16.09 -21.43 -8.25
N SER A 76 -15.02 -21.94 -7.62
CA SER A 76 -14.50 -21.47 -6.34
C SER A 76 -13.39 -20.41 -6.44
N ASP A 77 -12.99 -19.98 -7.64
CA ASP A 77 -12.00 -18.90 -7.88
C ASP A 77 -12.39 -17.64 -7.07
N PRO A 78 -11.47 -16.98 -6.32
CA PRO A 78 -11.85 -15.82 -5.53
C PRO A 78 -12.17 -14.61 -6.42
N TYR A 79 -11.72 -14.64 -7.68
CA TYR A 79 -11.93 -13.62 -8.68
C TYR A 79 -13.10 -14.00 -9.59
N ARG A 80 -13.96 -13.03 -9.85
CA ARG A 80 -15.17 -13.21 -10.68
C ARG A 80 -14.87 -13.56 -12.14
N SER A 81 -13.71 -13.16 -12.64
CA SER A 81 -13.27 -13.39 -14.02
C SER A 81 -11.75 -13.41 -14.14
N ASP A 82 -11.25 -13.96 -15.24
CA ASP A 82 -9.83 -13.90 -15.61
C ASP A 82 -9.31 -12.46 -15.73
N GLY A 83 -10.15 -11.54 -16.21
CA GLY A 83 -9.82 -10.12 -16.30
C GLY A 83 -9.56 -9.51 -14.91
N CYS A 84 -10.42 -9.81 -13.92
CA CYS A 84 -10.22 -9.39 -12.54
C CYS A 84 -8.94 -9.98 -11.95
N ARG A 85 -8.64 -11.26 -12.19
CA ARG A 85 -7.40 -11.89 -11.71
C ARG A 85 -6.14 -11.26 -12.30
N ARG A 86 -6.15 -10.97 -13.61
CA ARG A 86 -5.04 -10.28 -14.29
C ARG A 86 -4.86 -8.85 -13.77
N LEU A 87 -5.97 -8.13 -13.58
CA LEU A 87 -5.95 -6.79 -13.00
C LEU A 87 -5.39 -6.82 -11.58
N GLN A 88 -5.83 -7.74 -10.72
CA GLN A 88 -5.32 -7.91 -9.37
C GLN A 88 -3.81 -8.17 -9.37
N LYS A 89 -3.32 -9.07 -10.24
CA LYS A 89 -1.89 -9.38 -10.32
C LYS A 89 -1.06 -8.17 -10.75
N ARG A 90 -1.54 -7.40 -11.74
CA ARG A 90 -0.85 -6.20 -12.25
C ARG A 90 -0.90 -5.06 -11.23
N ALA A 91 -2.07 -4.77 -10.68
CA ALA A 91 -2.27 -3.76 -9.66
C ALA A 91 -1.44 -4.07 -8.41
N GLY A 92 -1.43 -5.33 -7.96
CA GLY A 92 -0.58 -5.79 -6.85
C GLY A 92 0.90 -5.66 -7.15
N GLY A 93 1.33 -5.98 -8.38
CA GLY A 93 2.73 -5.79 -8.82
C GLY A 93 3.15 -4.32 -8.78
N LEU A 94 2.31 -3.41 -9.28
CA LEU A 94 2.55 -1.96 -9.23
C LEU A 94 2.56 -1.43 -7.80
N ALA A 95 1.65 -1.91 -6.95
CA ALA A 95 1.61 -1.53 -5.54
C ALA A 95 2.86 -1.99 -4.79
N TRP A 96 3.38 -3.18 -5.08
CA TRP A 96 4.67 -3.64 -4.56
C TRP A 96 5.84 -2.82 -5.08
N ALA A 97 5.82 -2.42 -6.36
CA ALA A 97 6.84 -1.52 -6.90
C ALA A 97 6.86 -0.19 -6.15
N LEU A 98 5.69 0.37 -5.80
CA LEU A 98 5.60 1.56 -4.93
C LEU A 98 6.21 1.31 -3.55
N VAL A 99 5.83 0.21 -2.87
CA VAL A 99 6.35 -0.13 -1.53
C VAL A 99 7.87 -0.30 -1.53
N VAL A 100 8.41 -1.02 -2.51
CA VAL A 100 9.86 -1.23 -2.65
C VAL A 100 10.57 0.09 -2.97
N SER A 101 10.00 0.92 -3.85
CA SER A 101 10.56 2.24 -4.17
C SER A 101 10.60 3.16 -2.95
N GLN A 102 9.54 3.15 -2.14
CA GLN A 102 9.47 3.89 -0.88
C GLN A 102 10.53 3.39 0.12
N LEU A 103 10.73 2.07 0.23
CA LEU A 103 11.79 1.50 1.08
C LEU A 103 13.19 1.94 0.62
N VAL A 104 13.47 1.86 -0.68
CA VAL A 104 14.74 2.31 -1.27
C VAL A 104 14.95 3.81 -0.99
N LEU A 105 13.92 4.62 -1.14
CA LEU A 105 13.97 6.05 -0.83
C LEU A 105 14.36 6.29 0.64
N HIS A 106 13.76 5.57 1.58
CA HIS A 106 14.11 5.67 3.00
C HIS A 106 15.56 5.26 3.28
N TRP A 107 16.06 4.19 2.65
CA TRP A 107 17.47 3.82 2.75
C TRP A 107 18.39 4.91 2.24
N VAL A 108 18.13 5.43 1.04
CA VAL A 108 18.94 6.49 0.42
C VAL A 108 18.96 7.74 1.30
N MET A 109 17.80 8.16 1.83
CA MET A 109 17.73 9.31 2.74
C MET A 109 18.49 9.05 4.03
N THR A 110 18.30 7.88 4.66
CA THR A 110 18.96 7.53 5.93
C THR A 110 20.47 7.42 5.78
N VAL A 111 20.98 6.87 4.68
CA VAL A 111 22.42 6.82 4.40
C VAL A 111 22.98 8.23 4.19
N ARG A 112 22.22 9.12 3.54
CA ARG A 112 22.69 10.47 3.20
C ARG A 112 22.76 11.42 4.41
N VAL A 113 21.76 11.39 5.30
CA VAL A 113 21.65 12.37 6.40
C VAL A 113 21.57 11.73 7.79
N GLY A 114 21.77 10.42 7.87
CA GLY A 114 21.56 9.65 9.10
C GLY A 114 20.07 9.39 9.39
N PRO A 115 19.76 8.65 10.47
CA PRO A 115 18.39 8.38 10.90
C PRO A 115 17.78 9.58 11.64
N VAL A 116 17.86 10.77 11.05
CA VAL A 116 17.36 12.01 11.65
C VAL A 116 16.00 12.36 11.02
N ALA A 117 14.93 12.21 11.80
CA ALA A 117 13.56 12.33 11.29
C ALA A 117 13.24 13.68 10.63
N ILE A 118 13.76 14.78 11.19
CA ILE A 118 13.52 16.12 10.63
C ILE A 118 14.20 16.28 9.26
N SER A 119 15.42 15.75 9.10
CA SER A 119 16.14 15.77 7.83
C SER A 119 15.46 14.89 6.79
N GLN A 120 14.93 13.73 7.20
CA GLN A 120 14.14 12.86 6.33
C GLN A 120 12.85 13.54 5.86
N TYR A 121 12.14 14.27 6.74
CA TYR A 121 10.94 15.03 6.36
C TYR A 121 11.25 16.04 5.25
N GLU A 122 12.31 16.83 5.41
CA GLU A 122 12.70 17.85 4.43
C GLU A 122 13.12 17.24 3.08
N LEU A 123 13.88 16.14 3.12
CA LEU A 123 14.22 15.40 1.90
C LEU A 123 12.98 14.83 1.21
N LEU A 124 12.05 14.25 1.97
CA LEU A 124 10.81 13.67 1.45
C LEU A 124 9.93 14.76 0.82
N ARG A 125 9.78 15.91 1.49
CA ARG A 125 9.10 17.10 0.95
C ARG A 125 9.75 17.56 -0.36
N GLY A 126 11.08 17.68 -0.39
CA GLY A 126 11.82 18.08 -1.59
C GLY A 126 11.72 17.09 -2.75
N PHE A 127 11.65 15.79 -2.45
CA PHE A 127 11.56 14.72 -3.44
C PHE A 127 10.15 14.56 -4.01
N LEU A 128 9.12 14.48 -3.15
CA LEU A 128 7.73 14.28 -3.54
C LEU A 128 7.13 15.46 -4.31
N SER A 129 7.64 16.67 -4.06
CA SER A 129 7.24 17.89 -4.80
C SER A 129 7.69 17.90 -6.27
N ARG A 130 8.49 16.92 -6.74
CA ARG A 130 8.84 16.79 -8.15
C ARG A 130 7.65 16.20 -8.93
N PRO A 131 7.16 16.84 -10.02
CA PRO A 131 5.96 16.39 -10.74
C PRO A 131 6.01 14.93 -11.19
N ALA A 132 7.14 14.48 -11.74
CA ALA A 132 7.31 13.10 -12.18
C ALA A 132 7.19 12.09 -11.02
N VAL A 133 7.73 12.43 -9.84
CA VAL A 133 7.62 11.61 -8.62
C VAL A 133 6.16 11.58 -8.17
N MET A 134 5.49 12.73 -8.14
CA MET A 134 4.07 12.81 -7.77
C MET A 134 3.20 11.92 -8.66
N VAL A 135 3.39 11.96 -9.99
CA VAL A 135 2.66 11.09 -10.92
C VAL A 135 2.90 9.62 -10.59
N PHE A 136 4.14 9.22 -10.31
CA PHE A 136 4.45 7.85 -9.91
C PHE A 136 3.73 7.43 -8.63
N TYR A 137 3.72 8.29 -7.59
CA TYR A 137 3.01 8.00 -6.35
C TYR A 137 1.50 7.92 -6.55
N VAL A 138 0.90 8.83 -7.32
CA VAL A 138 -0.55 8.80 -7.62
C VAL A 138 -0.92 7.51 -8.35
N LEU A 139 -0.13 7.09 -9.34
CA LEU A 139 -0.34 5.82 -10.05
C LEU A 139 -0.17 4.61 -9.12
N GLY A 140 0.86 4.61 -8.27
CA GLY A 140 1.11 3.53 -7.31
C GLY A 140 0.00 3.42 -6.25
N ILE A 141 -0.46 4.55 -5.70
CA ILE A 141 -1.57 4.61 -4.74
C ILE A 141 -2.87 4.18 -5.43
N GLY A 142 -3.12 4.60 -6.67
CA GLY A 142 -4.27 4.16 -7.46
C GLY A 142 -4.26 2.65 -7.70
N ALA A 143 -3.11 2.09 -8.09
CA ALA A 143 -2.94 0.65 -8.26
C ALA A 143 -3.15 -0.12 -6.94
N LEU A 144 -2.62 0.40 -5.83
CA LEU A 144 -2.86 -0.15 -4.51
C LEU A 144 -4.35 -0.13 -4.15
N GLY A 145 -5.07 0.96 -4.46
CA GLY A 145 -6.50 1.06 -4.25
C GLY A 145 -7.29 0.01 -5.04
N LEU A 146 -6.96 -0.17 -6.32
CA LEU A 146 -7.59 -1.22 -7.13
C LEU A 146 -7.32 -2.62 -6.56
N PHE A 147 -6.08 -2.87 -6.14
CA PHE A 147 -5.67 -4.14 -5.54
C PHE A 147 -6.40 -4.43 -4.22
N LEU A 148 -6.53 -3.43 -3.35
CA LEU A 148 -7.18 -3.58 -2.04
C LEU A 148 -8.70 -3.70 -2.16
N SER A 149 -9.35 -2.92 -3.04
CA SER A 149 -10.79 -3.02 -3.29
C SER A 149 -11.21 -4.46 -3.65
N GLN A 150 -10.54 -5.05 -4.63
CA GLN A 150 -10.79 -6.44 -5.04
C GLN A 150 -10.33 -7.45 -3.97
N GLY A 151 -9.18 -7.18 -3.34
CA GLY A 151 -8.59 -8.03 -2.31
C GLY A 151 -9.47 -8.19 -1.07
N PHE A 152 -10.08 -7.10 -0.58
CA PHE A 152 -10.99 -7.16 0.57
C PHE A 152 -12.26 -7.95 0.25
N ALA A 153 -12.91 -7.70 -0.90
CA ALA A 153 -14.10 -8.45 -1.29
C ALA A 153 -13.78 -9.95 -1.47
N ALA A 154 -12.67 -10.28 -2.13
CA ALA A 154 -12.17 -11.65 -2.28
C ALA A 154 -11.89 -12.30 -0.91
N SER A 155 -11.32 -11.53 0.03
CA SER A 155 -11.08 -11.98 1.41
C SER A 155 -12.36 -12.48 2.04
N PHE A 156 -13.35 -11.61 2.24
CA PHE A 156 -14.59 -11.99 2.93
C PHE A 156 -15.27 -13.21 2.29
N ARG A 157 -15.27 -13.31 0.95
CA ARG A 157 -15.79 -14.48 0.23
C ARG A 157 -15.05 -15.77 0.56
N ALA A 158 -13.72 -15.74 0.66
CA ALA A 158 -12.92 -16.93 0.98
C ALA A 158 -13.24 -17.50 2.38
N TRP A 159 -13.66 -16.66 3.32
CA TRP A 159 -14.15 -17.09 4.64
C TRP A 159 -15.65 -17.45 4.66
N GLY A 160 -16.33 -17.46 3.51
CA GLY A 160 -17.73 -17.85 3.38
C GLY A 160 -18.73 -16.74 3.70
N LEU A 161 -18.26 -15.50 3.89
CA LEU A 161 -19.13 -14.35 4.04
C LEU A 161 -19.63 -13.90 2.65
N GLY A 162 -20.92 -13.60 2.55
CA GLY A 162 -21.52 -13.07 1.32
C GLY A 162 -21.81 -14.08 0.21
N ARG A 163 -22.15 -15.33 0.54
CA ARG A 163 -22.52 -16.39 -0.43
C ARG A 163 -23.74 -16.07 -1.32
N GLY A 164 -24.63 -15.17 -0.89
CA GLY A 164 -25.75 -14.71 -1.70
C GLY A 164 -25.36 -13.57 -2.65
N ALA A 165 -25.94 -13.52 -3.86
CA ALA A 165 -25.66 -12.50 -4.87
C ALA A 165 -25.78 -11.06 -4.34
N LYS A 166 -26.82 -10.78 -3.53
CA LYS A 166 -27.02 -9.49 -2.88
C LYS A 166 -25.90 -9.14 -1.90
N ASN A 167 -25.49 -10.08 -1.04
CA ASN A 167 -24.45 -9.86 -0.05
C ASN A 167 -23.07 -9.74 -0.69
N SER A 168 -22.81 -10.49 -1.76
CA SER A 168 -21.59 -10.39 -2.55
C SER A 168 -21.40 -8.99 -3.17
N ARG A 169 -22.49 -8.38 -3.67
CA ARG A 169 -22.48 -7.01 -4.18
C ARG A 169 -22.18 -5.99 -3.09
N TRP A 170 -22.78 -6.14 -1.91
CA TRP A 170 -22.48 -5.25 -0.78
C TRP A 170 -21.03 -5.34 -0.30
N LEU A 171 -20.43 -6.54 -0.33
CA LEU A 171 -19.00 -6.70 -0.04
C LEU A 171 -18.09 -6.00 -1.05
N GLU A 172 -18.42 -6.01 -2.34
CA GLU A 172 -17.68 -5.27 -3.37
C GLU A 172 -17.78 -3.76 -3.15
N ILE A 173 -18.99 -3.27 -2.84
CA ILE A 173 -19.20 -1.85 -2.54
C ILE A 173 -18.41 -1.46 -1.29
N ALA A 174 -18.50 -2.24 -0.22
CA ALA A 174 -17.77 -1.97 1.02
C ALA A 174 -16.26 -1.97 0.79
N GLY A 175 -15.71 -3.00 0.13
CA GLY A 175 -14.28 -3.07 -0.19
C GLY A 175 -13.81 -1.89 -1.06
N THR A 176 -14.64 -1.48 -2.03
CA THR A 176 -14.36 -0.30 -2.87
C THR A 176 -14.37 0.99 -2.06
N LEU A 177 -15.37 1.20 -1.20
CA LEU A 177 -15.45 2.38 -0.35
C LEU A 177 -14.30 2.45 0.65
N THR A 178 -13.99 1.35 1.33
CA THR A 178 -12.84 1.27 2.26
C THR A 178 -11.55 1.60 1.53
N SER A 179 -11.34 1.01 0.35
CA SER A 179 -10.13 1.27 -0.43
C SER A 179 -10.07 2.71 -0.96
N ALA A 180 -11.20 3.27 -1.38
CA ALA A 180 -11.27 4.66 -1.85
C ALA A 180 -10.95 5.63 -0.72
N MET A 181 -11.49 5.41 0.48
CA MET A 181 -11.16 6.19 1.68
C MET A 181 -9.66 6.14 1.99
N MET A 182 -9.07 4.94 1.95
CA MET A 182 -7.63 4.73 2.15
C MET A 182 -6.78 5.49 1.12
N VAL A 183 -7.17 5.47 -0.16
CA VAL A 183 -6.52 6.25 -1.23
C VAL A 183 -6.67 7.75 -0.99
N LEU A 184 -7.87 8.24 -0.67
CA LEU A 184 -8.11 9.66 -0.42
C LEU A 184 -7.26 10.19 0.74
N ILE A 185 -7.16 9.40 1.81
CA ILE A 185 -6.27 9.72 2.92
C ILE A 185 -4.81 9.80 2.46
N ALA A 186 -4.32 8.81 1.69
CA ALA A 186 -2.95 8.81 1.21
C ALA A 186 -2.67 9.97 0.25
N ILE A 187 -3.63 10.34 -0.60
CA ILE A 187 -3.54 11.51 -1.46
C ILE A 187 -3.51 12.80 -0.62
N ASN A 188 -4.28 12.88 0.48
CA ASN A 188 -4.23 14.02 1.39
C ASN A 188 -2.87 14.13 2.11
N VAL A 189 -2.29 13.02 2.54
CA VAL A 189 -0.93 13.01 3.10
C VAL A 189 0.10 13.41 2.05
N LEU A 190 0.02 12.84 0.84
CA LEU A 190 0.90 13.17 -0.27
C LEU A 190 0.81 14.65 -0.65
N SER A 191 -0.40 15.20 -0.73
CA SER A 191 -0.62 16.60 -1.10
C SER A 191 0.05 17.53 -0.09
N HIS A 192 0.09 17.20 1.20
CA HIS A 192 0.79 17.99 2.21
C HIS A 192 2.30 18.10 1.93
N PHE A 193 2.95 17.01 1.50
CA PHE A 193 4.36 17.05 1.12
C PHE A 193 4.59 17.85 -0.18
N VAL A 194 3.63 17.85 -1.10
CA VAL A 194 3.73 18.60 -2.37
C VAL A 194 3.47 20.10 -2.16
N THR A 195 2.39 20.46 -1.47
CA THR A 195 1.95 21.85 -1.24
C THR A 195 2.77 22.54 -0.15
N GLY A 196 3.38 21.79 0.77
CA GLY A 196 4.28 22.34 1.79
C GLY A 196 5.48 23.10 1.22
N ARG A 197 5.81 22.92 -0.09
CA ARG A 197 6.78 23.75 -0.80
C ARG A 197 6.21 25.13 -1.20
N ALA A 198 4.91 25.22 -1.51
CA ALA A 198 4.26 26.45 -1.95
C ALA A 198 4.09 27.49 -0.83
N TYR A 199 3.95 27.06 0.42
CA TYR A 199 3.76 27.97 1.56
C TYR A 199 5.06 28.46 2.23
N TRP A 200 6.20 27.82 1.96
CA TRP A 200 7.47 28.10 2.64
C TRP A 200 8.59 28.61 1.71
N MET A 201 8.28 28.90 0.45
CA MET A 201 9.13 29.78 -0.37
C MET A 201 8.66 31.22 -0.18
N GLY A 202 8.94 31.78 1.00
CA GLY A 202 9.15 33.22 1.10
C GLY A 202 10.43 33.56 0.33
N PRO A 203 10.51 34.73 -0.32
CA PRO A 203 11.72 35.18 -1.03
C PRO A 203 12.95 35.18 -0.13
#